data_AF-I3XBK0-F1
#
_entry.id   AF-I3XBK0-F1
#
_cell.length_a   1.000
_cell.length_b   1.000
_cell.length_c   1.000
_cell.angle_alpha   90.00
_cell.angle_beta   90.00
_cell.angle_gamma   90.00
#
_symmetry.space_group_name_H-M   'P 1'
#
loop_
_entity.id
_entity.type
_entity.pdbx_description
1 polymer ?
#
loop_
_entity_poly.entity_id
_entity_poly.type
_entity_poly.pdbx_seq_one_letter_code
_entity_poly.pdbx_strand_id
1 'polypeptide(L)' 'MDYLRPMVGSFSARSSLEDADQWPGFMRLLERRGRARLTVTAELMAEGEVAGLFSGEFVALGYETAQDG' A
#
# COMPACT_ATOMS: atom_id res chain seq x y z
N MET A 1 -13.11 0.64 0.12
CA MET A 1 -13.00 -0.73 0.64
C MET A 1 -14.31 -1.37 0.31
N ASP A 2 -14.24 -2.42 -0.48
CA ASP A 2 -15.41 -2.99 -1.14
C ASP A 2 -15.50 -4.46 -0.75
N TYR A 3 -16.64 -4.85 -0.20
CA TYR A 3 -16.90 -6.21 0.25
C TYR A 3 -17.76 -6.89 -0.80
N LEU A 4 -17.19 -7.89 -1.48
CA LEU A 4 -17.86 -8.60 -2.57
C LEU A 4 -18.53 -9.88 -2.07
N ARG A 5 -17.89 -10.57 -1.12
CA ARG A 5 -18.36 -11.85 -0.58
C ARG A 5 -18.02 -11.97 0.92
N PRO A 6 -18.78 -12.75 1.70
CA PRO A 6 -18.42 -13.08 3.07
C PRO A 6 -17.07 -13.80 3.13
N MET A 7 -16.25 -13.46 4.13
CA MET A 7 -14.99 -14.13 4.44
C MET A 7 -15.11 -14.79 5.82
N VAL A 8 -15.76 -15.96 5.87
CA VAL A 8 -16.14 -16.62 7.15
C VAL A 8 -14.98 -17.44 7.74
N GLY A 9 -13.94 -17.71 6.94
CA GLY A 9 -12.75 -18.47 7.33
C GLY A 9 -11.44 -17.73 7.04
N SER A 10 -10.37 -18.50 6.86
CA SER A 10 -9.06 -17.96 6.49
C SER A 10 -9.13 -17.18 5.18
N PHE A 11 -8.55 -15.99 5.18
CA PHE A 11 -8.41 -15.16 4.00
C PHE A 11 -6.96 -14.70 3.88
N SER A 12 -6.57 -14.27 2.68
CA SER A 12 -5.29 -13.63 2.41
C SER A 12 -5.50 -12.32 1.66
N ALA A 13 -4.47 -11.48 1.65
CA ALA A 13 -4.48 -10.22 0.92
C ALA A 13 -3.24 -10.16 0.03
N ARG A 14 -3.42 -9.79 -1.24
CA ARG A 14 -2.32 -9.50 -2.15
C ARG A 14 -2.35 -8.04 -2.52
N SER A 15 -1.33 -7.30 -2.08
CA SER A 15 -1.17 -5.88 -2.39
C SER A 15 -0.34 -5.64 -3.64
N SER A 16 -0.65 -4.55 -4.33
CA SER A 16 0.12 -3.98 -5.44
C SER A 16 0.08 -2.46 -5.36
N LEU A 17 1.03 -1.81 -6.04
CA LEU A 17 0.87 -0.40 -6.35
C LEU A 17 -0.24 -0.26 -7.41
N GLU A 18 -1.05 0.78 -7.29
CA GLU A 18 -2.07 1.10 -8.30
C GLU A 18 -1.44 1.32 -9.68
N ASP A 19 -0.26 1.94 -9.68
CA ASP A 19 0.62 2.12 -10.83
C ASP A 19 2.06 1.77 -10.40
N ALA A 20 2.68 0.77 -11.04
CA ALA A 20 4.05 0.38 -10.72
C ALA A 20 5.08 1.46 -11.12
N ASP A 21 4.78 2.24 -12.16
CA ASP A 21 5.68 3.28 -12.68
C ASP A 21 5.77 4.50 -11.76
N GLN A 22 4.89 4.61 -10.77
CA GLN A 22 4.94 5.64 -9.74
C GLN A 22 6.10 5.43 -8.75
N TRP A 23 6.63 4.20 -8.63
CA TRP A 23 7.61 3.84 -7.60
C TRP A 23 8.91 4.65 -7.67
N PRO A 24 9.57 4.84 -8.84
CA PRO A 24 10.76 5.68 -8.92
C PRO A 24 10.50 7.14 -8.55
N GLY A 25 9.33 7.69 -8.88
CA GLY A 25 8.94 9.05 -8.53
C GLY A 25 8.71 9.22 -7.02
N PHE A 26 8.03 8.24 -6.42
CA PHE A 26 7.82 8.14 -4.99
C PHE A 26 9.14 8.11 -4.22
N MET A 27 10.09 7.24 -4.61
CA MET A 27 11.40 7.14 -3.96
C MET A 27 12.19 8.45 -4.03
N ARG A 28 12.25 9.09 -5.21
CA ARG A 28 12.90 10.41 -5.37
C ARG A 28 12.27 11.51 -4.51
N LEU A 29 10.96 11.47 -4.30
CA LEU A 29 10.27 12.43 -3.44
C LEU A 29 10.58 12.18 -1.97
N LEU A 30 10.60 10.91 -1.55
CA LEU A 30 10.91 10.49 -0.20
C LEU A 30 12.34 10.90 0.19
N GLU A 31 13.32 10.61 -0.66
CA GLU A 31 14.72 10.99 -0.47
C GLU A 31 14.89 12.51 -0.38
N ARG A 32 14.23 13.28 -1.26
CA ARG A 32 14.40 14.74 -1.32
C ARG A 32 13.69 15.48 -0.18
N ARG A 33 12.54 14.99 0.27
CA ARG A 33 11.65 15.73 1.20
C ARG A 33 11.48 15.06 2.56
N GLY A 34 12.06 13.88 2.76
CA GLY A 34 11.82 13.06 3.96
C GLY A 34 10.36 12.61 4.10
N ARG A 35 9.53 12.78 3.07
CA ARG A 35 8.14 12.32 3.06
C ARG A 35 7.63 12.13 1.63
N ALA A 36 6.88 11.05 1.41
CA ALA A 36 6.21 10.80 0.15
C ALA A 36 4.93 10.01 0.39
N ARG A 37 3.98 10.10 -0.55
CA ARG A 37 2.73 9.35 -0.50
C ARG A 37 2.55 8.53 -1.77
N LEU A 38 1.85 7.40 -1.66
CA LEU A 38 1.44 6.56 -2.79
C LEU A 38 0.11 5.86 -2.48
N THR A 39 -0.54 5.36 -3.52
CA THR A 39 -1.74 4.52 -3.40
C THR A 39 -1.35 3.04 -3.49
N VAL A 40 -1.82 2.24 -2.54
CA VAL A 40 -1.72 0.78 -2.57
C VAL A 40 -3.11 0.20 -2.75
N THR A 41 -3.24 -0.73 -3.68
CA THR A 41 -4.44 -1.56 -3.86
C THR A 41 -4.19 -2.95 -3.30
N ALA A 42 -5.24 -3.64 -2.86
CA ALA A 42 -5.14 -5.05 -2.50
C ALA A 42 -6.41 -5.82 -2.86
N GLU A 43 -6.21 -7.04 -3.35
CA GLU A 43 -7.25 -8.04 -3.53
C GLU A 43 -7.30 -8.93 -2.29
N LEU A 44 -8.48 -9.05 -1.68
CA LEU A 44 -8.75 -9.94 -0.56
C LEU A 44 -9.27 -11.25 -1.11
N MET A 45 -8.54 -12.34 -0.86
CA MET A 45 -8.82 -13.68 -1.35
C MET A 45 -9.40 -14.53 -0.21
N ALA A 46 -10.55 -15.16 -0.42
CA ALA A 46 -11.11 -16.17 0.46
C ALA A 46 -11.59 -17.36 -0.37
N GLU A 47 -11.30 -18.58 0.09
CA GLU A 47 -11.70 -19.82 -0.59
C GLU A 47 -11.26 -19.90 -2.09
N GLY A 48 -10.17 -19.21 -2.44
CA GLY A 48 -9.63 -19.18 -3.80
C GLY A 48 -10.21 -18.09 -4.71
N GLU A 49 -11.10 -17.24 -4.21
CA GLU A 49 -11.78 -16.20 -4.97
C GLU A 49 -11.59 -14.81 -4.35
N VAL A 50 -11.72 -13.77 -5.18
CA VAL A 50 -11.72 -12.38 -4.69
C VAL A 50 -13.02 -12.12 -3.93
N ALA A 51 -12.88 -11.89 -2.62
CA ALA A 51 -13.97 -11.60 -1.69
C ALA A 51 -14.04 -10.12 -1.30
N GLY A 52 -13.00 -9.33 -1.60
CA GLY A 52 -13.02 -7.89 -1.38
C GLY A 52 -11.88 -7.15 -2.06
N LEU A 53 -12.03 -5.83 -2.16
CA LEU A 53 -11.05 -4.92 -2.72
C LEU A 53 -10.72 -3.82 -1.71
N PHE A 54 -9.44 -3.48 -1.63
CA PHE A 54 -8.94 -2.40 -0.81
C PHE A 54 -8.14 -1.42 -1.66
N SER A 55 -8.31 -0.13 -1.40
CA SER A 55 -7.45 0.93 -1.90
C SER A 55 -7.23 1.91 -0.75
N GLY A 56 -5.99 2.31 -0.54
CA GLY A 56 -5.60 3.23 0.52
C GLY A 56 -4.41 4.09 0.13
N GLU A 57 -4.41 5.34 0.61
CA GLU A 57 -3.26 6.22 0.54
C GLU A 57 -2.33 5.98 1.74
N PHE A 58 -1.04 5.80 1.47
CA PHE A 58 -0.02 5.60 2.47
C PHE A 58 1.06 6.67 2.36
N VAL A 59 1.56 7.14 3.50
CA VAL A 59 2.66 8.10 3.59
C VAL A 59 3.88 7.39 4.17
N ALA A 60 4.98 7.41 3.44
CA ALA A 60 6.29 7.10 4.00
C ALA A 60 6.91 8.37 4.58
N LEU A 61 7.50 8.21 5.76
CA LEU A 61 8.31 9.22 6.43
C LEU A 61 9.76 8.73 6.38
N GLY A 62 10.66 9.55 5.85
CA GLY A 62 12.09 9.31 5.93
C GLY A 62 12.48 9.36 7.40
N TYR A 63 13.30 8.40 7.84
CA TYR A 63 13.99 8.57 9.10
C TYR A 63 14.93 9.76 8.92
N GLU A 64 14.74 10.82 9.68
CA GLU A 64 15.82 11.75 9.91
C GLU A 64 16.88 10.91 10.62
N THR A 65 18.05 10.69 10.00
CA THR A 65 19.20 10.24 10.78
C THR A 65 19.30 11.24 11.92
N ALA A 66 19.08 10.77 13.15
CA ALA A 66 19.33 11.54 14.35
C ALA A 66 20.81 11.92 14.35
N GLN A 67 21.10 13.06 13.74
CA GLN A 67 22.42 13.66 13.67
C GLN A 67 22.18 15.17 13.60
N ASP A 68 21.89 15.74 14.76
CA ASP A 68 22.73 16.78 15.35
C ASP A 68 22.19 17.18 16.73
N GLY A 69 23.10 17.17 17.70
CA GLY A 69 22.89 17.43 19.13
C GLY A 69 24.00 16.81 19.95
#